data_AF-A0A953RAC2-F1
#
_entry.id   AF-A0A953RAC2-F1
#
_cell.length_a   1.000
_cell.length_b   1.000
_cell.length_c   1.000
_cell.angle_alpha   90.00
_cell.angle_beta   90.00
_cell.angle_gamma   90.00
#
_symmetry.space_group_name_H-M   'P 1'
#
loop_
_entity.id
_entity.type
_entity.pdbx_description
1 polymer ?
#
loop_
_entity_poly.entity_id
_entity_poly.type
_entity_poly.pdbx_seq_one_letter_code
_entity_poly.pdbx_strand_id
1 'polypeptide(L)'
;MTLAKSRTAEAHAVERARIILACLEGKEIQQVARELGVSLATVSKWRQRFSLWGLRGLRDQPRPGKPVRYDAAFRKRGLAMLEEPPPPGMSHWDGPAVAEKLDASVHAVWRVLRREGIYLQRRRSWCVSTDKQFASKAADVVALYLNPPVNAVVLS
;
A
#
# COMPACT_ATOMS: atom_id res chain seq x y z
N MET A 1 22.69 5.97 32.74
CA MET A 1 24.03 6.17 32.15
C MET A 1 24.46 4.90 31.40
N THR A 2 24.21 4.78 30.09
CA THR A 2 25.05 3.98 29.14
C THR A 2 24.56 3.97 27.67
N LEU A 3 23.66 4.86 27.21
CA LEU A 3 23.24 4.83 25.78
C LEU A 3 24.43 4.91 24.80
N ALA A 4 25.44 5.75 25.09
CA ALA A 4 26.65 5.88 24.26
C ALA A 4 27.56 4.62 24.22
N LYS A 5 27.40 3.72 25.21
CA LYS A 5 28.15 2.45 25.35
C LYS A 5 27.29 1.23 25.03
N SER A 6 26.01 1.41 24.70
CA SER A 6 25.11 0.31 24.44
C SER A 6 25.51 -0.44 23.17
N ARG A 7 25.45 -1.77 23.23
CA ARG A 7 25.69 -2.67 22.08
C ARG A 7 24.40 -3.14 21.42
N THR A 8 23.24 -2.90 22.05
CA THR A 8 21.92 -3.36 21.61
C THR A 8 21.03 -2.23 21.12
N ALA A 9 21.37 -0.98 21.43
CA ALA A 9 20.64 0.18 20.93
C ALA A 9 20.93 0.43 19.45
N GLU A 10 19.99 1.09 18.77
CA GLU A 10 20.17 1.48 17.37
C GLU A 10 21.45 2.31 17.18
N ALA A 11 22.24 1.98 16.17
CA ALA A 11 23.56 2.59 15.95
C ALA A 11 23.52 4.11 15.91
N HIS A 12 22.49 4.68 15.29
CA HIS A 12 22.30 6.13 15.18
C HIS A 12 21.98 6.79 16.54
N ALA A 13 21.29 6.09 17.44
CA ALA A 13 21.02 6.60 18.79
C ALA A 13 22.30 6.62 19.64
N VAL A 14 23.15 5.60 19.48
CA VAL A 14 24.47 5.52 20.11
C VAL A 14 25.39 6.63 19.59
N GLU A 15 25.43 6.85 18.27
CA GLU A 15 26.21 7.93 17.63
C GLU A 15 25.82 9.31 18.18
N ARG A 16 24.52 9.62 18.21
CA ARG A 16 23.99 10.87 18.77
C ARG A 16 24.38 11.05 20.24
N ALA A 17 24.32 9.99 21.03
CA ALA A 17 24.71 10.02 22.43
C ALA A 17 26.23 10.27 22.60
N ARG A 18 27.07 9.68 21.74
CA ARG A 18 28.53 9.92 21.73
C ARG A 18 28.87 11.36 21.35
N ILE A 19 28.19 11.92 20.35
CA ILE A 19 28.35 13.33 19.96
C ILE A 19 28.10 14.24 21.16
N ILE A 20 26.95 14.07 21.85
CA ILE A 20 26.61 14.92 22.99
C ILE A 20 27.56 14.72 24.16
N LEU A 21 27.94 13.48 24.48
CA LEU A 21 28.88 13.21 25.56
C LEU A 21 30.23 13.90 25.32
N ALA A 22 30.76 13.79 24.09
CA ALA A 22 32.00 14.44 23.71
C ALA A 22 31.92 15.98 23.81
N CYS A 23 30.78 16.58 23.42
CA CYS A 23 30.56 18.01 23.61
C CYS A 23 30.46 18.41 25.09
N LEU A 24 29.86 17.56 25.95
CA LEU A 24 29.77 17.81 27.39
C LEU A 24 31.11 17.66 28.11
N GLU A 25 32.03 16.89 27.55
CA GLU A 25 33.44 16.79 27.98
C GLU A 25 34.27 18.03 27.58
N GLY A 26 33.65 19.04 26.96
CA GLY A 26 34.31 20.29 26.58
C GLY A 26 35.02 20.26 25.22
N LYS A 27 34.88 19.17 24.44
CA LYS A 27 35.51 19.08 23.12
C LYS A 27 34.86 20.03 22.12
N GLU A 28 35.70 20.66 21.29
CA GLU A 28 35.23 21.48 20.18
C GLU A 28 34.53 20.64 19.10
N ILE A 29 33.58 21.25 18.39
CA ILE A 29 32.79 20.59 17.33
C ILE A 29 33.70 19.93 16.28
N GLN A 30 34.82 20.58 15.93
CA GLN A 30 35.78 20.06 14.95
C GLN A 30 36.51 18.80 15.44
N GLN A 31 36.81 18.74 16.74
CA GLN A 31 37.43 17.56 17.34
C GLN A 31 36.42 16.40 17.38
N VAL A 32 35.19 16.65 17.82
CA VAL A 32 34.13 15.63 17.88
C VAL A 32 33.84 15.05 16.49
N ALA A 33 33.76 15.90 15.46
CA ALA A 33 33.54 15.46 14.08
C ALA A 33 34.66 14.54 13.58
N ARG A 34 35.92 14.88 13.84
CA ARG A 34 37.09 14.06 13.45
C ARG A 34 37.12 12.73 14.21
N GLU A 35 36.94 12.75 15.52
CA GLU A 35 36.99 11.54 16.36
C GLU A 35 35.86 10.54 16.04
N LEU A 36 34.67 11.03 15.70
CA LEU A 36 33.50 10.20 15.43
C LEU A 36 33.27 9.93 13.93
N GLY A 37 34.06 10.52 13.03
CA GLY A 37 33.93 10.33 11.59
C GLY A 37 32.63 10.91 11.00
N VAL A 38 32.09 11.98 11.58
CA VAL A 38 30.83 12.62 11.15
C VAL A 38 31.06 14.05 10.66
N SER A 39 30.12 14.60 9.89
CA SER A 39 30.23 15.99 9.44
C SER A 39 30.06 17.01 10.59
N LEU A 40 30.67 18.20 10.46
CA LEU A 40 30.46 19.32 11.40
C LEU A 40 28.98 19.70 11.51
N ALA A 41 28.25 19.66 10.39
CA ALA A 41 26.82 19.94 10.35
C ALA A 41 26.01 18.93 11.19
N THR A 42 26.41 17.65 11.17
CA THR A 42 25.82 16.60 12.01
C THR A 42 26.01 16.91 13.50
N VAL A 43 27.23 17.25 13.92
CA VAL A 43 27.53 17.59 15.32
C VAL A 43 26.74 18.83 15.76
N SER A 44 26.76 19.89 14.95
CA SER A 44 26.04 21.14 15.21
C SER A 44 24.53 20.91 15.36
N LYS A 45 23.93 20.16 14.43
CA LYS A 45 22.50 19.79 14.47
C LYS A 45 22.13 19.09 15.76
N TRP A 46 22.88 18.06 16.17
CA TRP A 46 22.53 17.29 17.36
C TRP A 46 22.78 18.09 18.64
N ARG A 47 23.86 18.87 18.71
CA ARG A 47 24.12 19.80 19.83
C ARG A 47 22.99 20.81 19.98
N GLN A 48 22.55 21.46 18.89
CA GLN A 48 21.45 22.42 18.92
C GLN A 48 20.14 21.77 19.38
N ARG A 49 19.81 20.60 18.83
CA ARG A 49 18.60 19.85 19.22
C ARG A 49 18.62 19.42 20.68
N PHE A 50 19.78 18.99 21.19
CA PHE A 50 19.96 18.64 22.59
C PHE A 50 19.83 19.88 23.49
N SER A 51 20.39 21.02 23.08
CA SER A 51 20.27 22.28 23.83
C SER A 51 18.82 22.76 23.95
N LEU A 52 18.00 22.54 22.92
CA LEU A 52 16.59 22.97 22.90
C LEU A 52 15.65 21.99 23.61
N TRP A 53 15.87 20.68 23.47
CA TRP A 53 14.89 19.66 23.86
C TRP A 53 15.48 18.52 24.73
N GLY A 54 16.73 18.64 25.16
CA GLY A 54 17.44 17.63 25.92
C GLY A 54 17.47 16.27 25.22
N LEU A 55 17.27 15.20 25.99
CA LEU A 55 17.24 13.83 25.47
C LEU A 55 16.12 13.59 24.44
N ARG A 56 14.98 14.29 24.55
CA ARG A 56 13.91 14.20 23.55
C ARG A 56 14.39 14.69 22.17
N GLY A 57 15.30 15.67 22.18
CA GLY A 57 15.92 16.21 20.98
C GLY A 57 16.76 15.21 20.19
N LEU A 58 17.18 14.08 20.78
CA LEU A 58 17.98 13.06 20.11
C LEU A 58 17.15 11.98 19.39
N ARG A 59 15.82 11.98 19.56
CA ARG A 59 14.92 11.04 18.88
C ARG A 59 14.72 11.43 17.42
N ASP A 60 14.36 10.46 16.58
CA ASP A 60 13.92 10.75 15.23
C ASP A 60 12.65 11.61 15.25
N GLN A 61 12.63 12.63 14.39
CA GLN A 61 11.43 13.42 14.18
C GLN A 61 10.51 12.69 13.20
N PRO A 62 9.18 12.89 13.31
CA PRO A 62 8.24 12.40 12.32
C PRO A 62 8.68 12.89 10.95
N ARG A 63 8.98 11.95 10.05
CA ARG A 63 9.31 12.28 8.66
C ARG A 63 7.97 12.41 7.94
N PRO A 64 7.64 13.58 7.35
CA PRO A 64 6.49 13.66 6.47
C PRO A 64 6.77 12.65 5.34
N GLY A 65 5.99 11.57 5.30
CA GLY A 65 6.09 10.58 4.24
C GLY A 65 5.81 11.21 2.87
N LYS A 66 5.83 10.39 1.82
CA LYS A 66 5.43 10.86 0.48
C LYS A 66 4.00 11.45 0.55
N PRO A 67 3.77 12.68 0.08
CA PRO A 67 2.44 13.28 0.04
C PRO A 67 1.44 12.36 -0.66
N VAL A 68 0.24 12.25 -0.10
CA VAL A 68 -0.83 11.42 -0.66
C VAL A 68 -1.33 12.07 -1.95
N ARG A 69 -1.12 11.43 -3.10
CA ARG A 69 -1.58 11.92 -4.41
C ARG A 69 -3.05 11.59 -4.70
N TYR A 70 -3.52 10.45 -4.19
CA TYR A 70 -4.87 9.95 -4.41
C TYR A 70 -5.58 9.90 -3.06
N ASP A 71 -6.29 10.97 -2.75
CA ASP A 71 -6.93 11.21 -1.47
C ASP A 71 -8.39 10.72 -1.45
N ALA A 72 -9.12 11.07 -0.39
CA ALA A 72 -10.54 10.73 -0.27
C ALA A 72 -11.40 11.39 -1.35
N ALA A 73 -11.00 12.56 -1.87
CA ALA A 73 -11.71 13.23 -2.96
C ALA A 73 -11.54 12.46 -4.28
N PHE A 74 -10.34 11.96 -4.58
CA PHE A 74 -10.11 11.07 -5.71
C PHE A 74 -10.98 9.81 -5.62
N ARG A 75 -11.02 9.17 -4.44
CA ARG A 75 -11.91 8.01 -4.20
C ARG A 75 -13.37 8.35 -4.49
N LYS A 76 -13.88 9.47 -3.97
CA LYS A 76 -15.27 9.90 -4.17
C LYS A 76 -15.59 10.13 -5.66
N ARG A 77 -14.69 10.80 -6.40
CA ARG A 77 -14.84 10.98 -7.85
C ARG A 77 -14.86 9.65 -8.60
N GLY A 78 -14.00 8.71 -8.22
CA GLY A 78 -13.97 7.38 -8.83
C GLY A 78 -15.25 6.59 -8.61
N LEU A 79 -15.84 6.65 -7.42
CA LEU A 79 -17.12 5.99 -7.13
C LEU A 79 -18.28 6.64 -7.89
N ALA A 80 -18.38 7.97 -7.88
CA ALA A 80 -19.44 8.69 -8.60
C ALA A 80 -19.39 8.41 -10.11
N MET A 81 -18.19 8.34 -10.69
CA MET A 81 -18.02 8.01 -12.11
C MET A 81 -18.57 6.62 -12.46
N LEU A 82 -18.46 5.64 -11.57
CA LEU A 82 -18.98 4.28 -11.81
C LEU A 82 -20.50 4.19 -11.75
N GLU A 83 -21.16 5.18 -11.15
CA GLU A 83 -22.63 5.30 -11.15
C GLU A 83 -23.16 5.91 -12.45
N GLU A 84 -22.30 6.60 -13.21
CA GLU A 84 -22.61 7.12 -14.54
C GLU A 84 -22.53 6.03 -15.62
N PRO A 85 -23.26 6.17 -16.75
CA PRO A 85 -23.17 5.21 -17.84
C PRO A 85 -21.75 5.18 -18.44
N PRO A 86 -21.27 3.99 -18.85
CA PRO A 86 -19.96 3.86 -19.49
C PRO A 86 -19.92 4.62 -20.84
N PRO A 87 -18.71 4.93 -21.36
CA PRO A 87 -18.56 5.61 -22.63
C PRO A 87 -19.28 4.89 -23.79
N PRO A 88 -19.71 5.62 -24.84
CA PRO A 88 -20.35 5.02 -26.00
C PRO A 88 -19.52 3.87 -26.59
N GLY A 89 -20.17 2.75 -26.89
CA GLY A 89 -19.52 1.55 -27.42
C GLY A 89 -19.05 0.55 -26.35
N MET A 90 -19.19 0.86 -25.06
CA MET A 90 -18.91 -0.07 -23.96
C MET A 90 -20.20 -0.46 -23.22
N SER A 91 -20.35 -1.74 -22.89
CA SER A 91 -21.46 -2.23 -22.06
C SER A 91 -21.23 -2.03 -20.55
N HIS A 92 -19.97 -1.93 -20.14
CA HIS A 92 -19.55 -1.78 -18.74
C HIS A 92 -18.27 -0.93 -18.66
N TRP A 93 -18.04 -0.31 -17.50
CA TRP A 93 -16.77 0.36 -17.21
C TRP A 93 -15.61 -0.65 -17.17
N ASP A 94 -14.44 -0.22 -17.63
CA ASP A 94 -13.16 -0.89 -17.41
C ASP A 94 -12.19 0.03 -16.65
N GLY A 95 -11.12 -0.54 -16.09
CA GLY A 95 -10.15 0.23 -15.30
C GLY A 95 -9.43 1.31 -16.10
N PRO A 96 -8.96 1.04 -17.34
CA PRO A 96 -8.36 2.05 -18.20
C PRO A 96 -9.28 3.24 -18.52
N ALA A 97 -10.54 3.02 -18.92
CA ALA A 97 -11.46 4.10 -19.25
C ALA A 97 -11.78 4.98 -18.03
N VAL A 98 -11.94 4.36 -16.85
CA VAL A 98 -12.11 5.12 -15.60
C VAL A 98 -10.87 5.96 -15.30
N ALA A 99 -9.67 5.43 -15.56
CA ALA A 99 -8.42 6.15 -15.32
C ALA A 99 -8.22 7.33 -16.27
N GLU A 100 -8.55 7.16 -17.54
CA GLU A 100 -8.53 8.22 -18.55
C GLU A 100 -9.48 9.36 -18.19
N LYS A 101 -10.72 9.03 -17.82
CA LYS A 101 -11.72 10.02 -17.39
C LYS A 101 -11.34 10.79 -16.13
N LEU A 102 -10.58 10.17 -15.23
CA LEU A 102 -10.15 10.78 -13.97
C LEU A 102 -8.75 11.44 -14.04
N ASP A 103 -8.11 11.42 -15.21
CA ASP A 103 -6.70 11.81 -15.40
C ASP A 103 -5.78 11.20 -14.33
N ALA A 104 -5.87 9.89 -14.19
CA ALA A 104 -5.21 9.15 -13.12
C ALA A 104 -4.49 7.91 -13.62
N SER A 105 -3.59 7.37 -12.78
CA SER A 105 -2.96 6.11 -13.08
C SER A 105 -3.98 4.98 -13.00
N VAL A 106 -3.99 4.10 -14.00
CA VAL A 106 -4.78 2.86 -14.01
C VAL A 106 -4.56 2.04 -12.74
N HIS A 107 -3.33 1.99 -12.21
CA HIS A 107 -3.04 1.30 -10.95
C HIS A 107 -3.65 1.98 -9.72
N ALA A 108 -3.79 3.32 -9.74
CA ALA A 108 -4.45 4.05 -8.67
C ALA A 108 -5.95 3.73 -8.64
N VAL A 109 -6.60 3.70 -9.82
CA VAL A 109 -7.98 3.28 -9.97
C VAL A 109 -8.17 1.85 -9.44
N TRP A 110 -7.37 0.88 -9.93
CA TRP A 110 -7.47 -0.51 -9.43
C TRP A 110 -7.23 -0.64 -7.93
N ARG A 111 -6.35 0.18 -7.35
CA ARG A 111 -6.11 0.19 -5.91
C ARG A 111 -7.33 0.68 -5.14
N VAL A 112 -8.01 1.72 -5.63
CA VAL A 112 -9.27 2.19 -5.05
C VAL A 112 -10.33 1.10 -5.18
N LEU A 113 -10.56 0.56 -6.37
CA LEU A 113 -11.57 -0.48 -6.61
C LEU A 113 -11.39 -1.69 -5.70
N ARG A 114 -10.15 -2.20 -5.56
CA ARG A 114 -9.85 -3.30 -4.64
C ARG A 114 -10.12 -2.94 -3.18
N ARG A 115 -9.81 -1.71 -2.76
CA ARG A 115 -10.09 -1.24 -1.40
C ARG A 115 -11.59 -1.16 -1.12
N GLU A 116 -12.38 -0.84 -2.14
CA GLU A 116 -13.84 -0.81 -2.09
C GLU A 116 -14.51 -2.17 -2.31
N GLY A 117 -13.74 -3.22 -2.63
CA GLY A 117 -14.30 -4.52 -2.99
C GLY A 117 -15.09 -4.51 -4.30
N ILE A 118 -14.85 -3.53 -5.18
CA ILE A 118 -15.54 -3.38 -6.47
C ILE A 118 -14.81 -4.17 -7.55
N TYR A 119 -15.56 -5.01 -8.26
CA TYR A 119 -15.08 -5.78 -9.41
C TYR A 119 -15.86 -5.34 -10.66
N LEU A 120 -15.20 -4.61 -11.57
CA LEU A 120 -15.86 -4.09 -12.78
C LEU A 120 -16.31 -5.18 -13.74
N GLN A 121 -15.53 -6.26 -13.83
CA GLN A 121 -15.89 -7.44 -14.60
C GLN A 121 -15.83 -8.67 -13.71
N ARG A 122 -16.96 -8.97 -13.06
CA ARG A 122 -17.11 -10.27 -12.41
C ARG A 122 -17.41 -11.30 -13.49
N ARG A 123 -16.42 -12.11 -13.86
CA ARG A 123 -16.68 -13.37 -14.56
C ARG A 123 -17.57 -14.21 -13.64
N ARG A 124 -18.87 -14.23 -13.91
CA ARG A 124 -19.74 -15.26 -13.35
C ARG A 124 -19.31 -16.56 -14.01
N SER A 125 -18.63 -17.43 -13.27
CA SER A 125 -18.47 -18.80 -13.73
C SER A 125 -19.87 -19.39 -13.84
N TRP A 126 -20.20 -19.91 -15.02
CA TRP A 126 -21.49 -20.52 -15.32
C TRP A 126 -21.82 -21.72 -14.40
N CYS A 127 -20.84 -22.22 -13.64
CA CYS A 127 -20.97 -23.38 -12.77
C CYS A 127 -21.72 -23.12 -11.45
N VAL A 128 -22.23 -21.91 -11.19
CA VAL A 128 -23.04 -21.63 -10.00
C VAL A 128 -24.46 -21.25 -10.41
N SER A 129 -25.34 -22.25 -10.44
CA SER A 129 -26.78 -22.04 -10.61
C SER A 129 -27.46 -21.87 -9.26
N THR A 130 -28.35 -20.89 -9.15
CA THR A 130 -29.25 -20.70 -7.99
C THR A 130 -30.53 -21.53 -8.07
N ASP A 131 -30.68 -22.37 -9.10
CA ASP A 131 -31.81 -23.29 -9.20
C ASP A 131 -31.73 -24.38 -8.11
N LYS A 132 -32.76 -24.46 -7.26
CA LYS A 132 -32.87 -25.46 -6.19
C LYS A 132 -32.84 -26.90 -6.73
N GLN A 133 -33.20 -27.10 -7.99
CA GLN A 133 -33.19 -28.40 -8.67
C GLN A 133 -31.95 -28.62 -9.54
N PHE A 134 -30.95 -27.74 -9.50
CA PHE A 134 -29.77 -27.81 -10.37
C PHE A 134 -29.09 -29.18 -10.33
N ALA A 135 -28.89 -29.74 -9.14
CA ALA A 135 -28.25 -31.04 -8.97
C ALA A 135 -29.03 -32.17 -9.68
N SER A 136 -30.36 -32.17 -9.56
CA SER A 136 -31.21 -33.17 -10.22
C SER A 136 -31.15 -33.04 -11.73
N LYS A 137 -31.32 -31.83 -12.26
CA LYS A 137 -31.28 -31.57 -13.71
C LYS A 137 -29.90 -31.86 -14.31
N ALA A 138 -28.84 -31.52 -13.59
CA ALA A 138 -27.48 -31.84 -14.00
C ALA A 138 -27.25 -33.35 -14.01
N ALA A 139 -27.76 -34.07 -13.01
CA ALA A 139 -27.70 -35.53 -12.99
C ALA A 139 -28.49 -36.15 -14.16
N ASP A 140 -29.66 -35.60 -14.51
CA ASP A 140 -30.45 -36.08 -15.65
C ASP A 140 -29.68 -35.92 -16.97
N VAL A 141 -29.03 -34.77 -17.19
CA VAL A 141 -28.20 -34.54 -18.38
C VAL A 141 -26.98 -35.46 -18.39
N VAL A 142 -26.29 -35.63 -17.27
CA VAL A 142 -25.14 -36.55 -17.17
C VAL A 142 -25.57 -38.00 -17.38
N ALA A 143 -26.75 -38.39 -16.91
CA ALA A 143 -27.30 -39.73 -17.10
C ALA A 143 -27.50 -40.04 -18.59
N LEU A 144 -27.87 -39.04 -19.42
CA LEU A 144 -27.95 -39.22 -20.88
C LEU A 144 -26.59 -39.56 -21.52
N TYR A 145 -25.48 -39.10 -20.95
CA TYR A 145 -24.13 -39.47 -21.42
C TYR A 145 -23.69 -40.84 -20.91
N LEU A 146 -24.06 -41.19 -19.67
CA LEU A 146 -23.68 -42.47 -19.06
C LEU A 146 -24.50 -43.64 -19.59
N ASN A 147 -25.77 -43.41 -19.92
CA ASN A 147 -26.67 -44.41 -20.47
C ASN A 147 -27.53 -43.81 -21.59
N PRO A 148 -26.94 -43.57 -22.77
CA PRO A 148 -27.64 -42.95 -23.87
C PRO A 148 -28.76 -43.87 -24.38
N PRO A 149 -29.97 -43.33 -24.63
CA PRO A 149 -31.05 -44.13 -25.21
C PRO A 149 -30.69 -44.59 -26.64
N VAL A 150 -31.34 -45.66 -27.09
CA VAL A 150 -31.08 -46.24 -28.41
C VAL A 150 -31.37 -45.20 -29.50
N ASN A 151 -30.39 -44.95 -30.37
CA ASN A 151 -30.38 -43.91 -31.42
C ASN A 151 -30.26 -42.46 -30.93
N ALA A 152 -29.74 -42.22 -29.72
CA ALA A 152 -29.44 -40.85 -29.27
C ALA A 152 -28.34 -40.20 -30.13
N VAL A 153 -28.59 -38.97 -30.57
CA VAL A 153 -27.60 -38.10 -31.23
C VAL A 153 -27.31 -36.93 -30.31
N VAL A 154 -26.04 -36.75 -29.93
CA VAL A 154 -25.58 -35.58 -29.17
C VAL A 154 -25.10 -34.54 -30.17
N LEU A 155 -25.70 -33.35 -30.15
CA LEU A 155 -25.28 -32.21 -30.95
C LEU A 155 -24.49 -31.26 -30.04
N SER A 156 -23.25 -30.96 -30.44
CA SER A 156 -22.32 -30.06 -29.73
C SER A 156 -22.20 -28.71 -30.43
#